data_AF-A0A2R7TDS7-F1
#
_entry.id   AF-A0A2R7TDS7-F1
#
_cell.length_a   1.000
_cell.length_b   1.000
_cell.length_c   1.000
_cell.angle_alpha   90.00
_cell.angle_beta   90.00
_cell.angle_gamma   90.00
#
_symmetry.space_group_name_H-M   'P 1'
#
loop_
_entity.id
_entity.type
_entity.pdbx_description
1 polymer ?
#
loop_
_entity_poly.entity_id
_entity_poly.type
_entity_poly.pdbx_seq_one_letter_code
_entity_poly.pdbx_strand_id
1 'polypeptide(L)'
;LQGSLQTLVLRGGGPAAPAPWTVPLHGRELSGDALARQLDHWEHAGICEPAHAAALRDCLAHPEWFDLSDQHLVLLGAGSEAGPLGWLARWRANLVGIDLARPATWKRIAATVLAGNGTLTAPVAPGLPLDVAHAGADLLGDTPEIAAWLAGLGGPLAVASLAYLDGERHLRVSLAMDAISATLCTADARTQLAYMATPTDVFAVPEAVATAVMQRYAQRGLVKKLAQFGARLGSGGRGFVPHIEALIDAGDFGRWGLVDALVVEQGPNYALAKRLQQWRALVARAEGHRVAFNVAPSTTTASVVSNPLLAAGFRGASRFGVETFEPATTNALMAAMWVHQLRTAPRDFAHPLKLLVHTANHGGLWRLPYRPRSVLPMAALLGFVKRG
;
A
#
# COMPACT_ATOMS: atom_id res chain seq x y z
N LEU A 1 22.38 -12.14 -24.08
CA LEU A 1 21.40 -12.70 -23.14
C LEU A 1 22.18 -13.59 -22.19
N GLN A 2 22.40 -13.15 -20.96
CA GLN A 2 22.83 -14.07 -19.90
C GLN A 2 21.77 -15.19 -19.78
N GLY A 3 22.17 -16.39 -19.35
CA GLY A 3 21.29 -17.57 -19.37
C GLY A 3 19.97 -17.34 -18.62
N SER A 4 18.93 -18.13 -18.95
CA SER A 4 17.64 -18.06 -18.26
C SER A 4 17.80 -18.34 -16.76
N LEU A 5 17.18 -17.53 -15.91
CA LEU A 5 17.12 -17.75 -14.47
C LEU A 5 16.63 -19.18 -14.17
N GLN A 6 17.25 -19.81 -13.17
CA GLN A 6 16.86 -21.11 -12.64
C GLN A 6 15.87 -20.94 -11.48
N THR A 7 15.22 -22.02 -11.08
CA THR A 7 14.11 -22.01 -10.12
C THR A 7 14.45 -22.83 -8.88
N LEU A 8 14.45 -22.18 -7.72
CA LEU A 8 14.41 -22.83 -6.41
C LEU A 8 12.97 -22.88 -5.91
N VAL A 9 12.53 -24.04 -5.43
CA VAL A 9 11.20 -24.23 -4.81
C VAL A 9 11.35 -24.61 -3.35
N LEU A 10 10.69 -23.87 -2.47
CA LEU A 10 10.58 -24.16 -1.04
C LEU A 10 9.12 -24.37 -0.67
N ARG A 11 8.83 -25.39 0.14
CA ARG A 11 7.46 -25.69 0.60
C ARG A 11 7.36 -25.52 2.10
N GLY A 12 6.36 -24.76 2.54
CA GLY A 12 6.03 -24.57 3.95
C GLY A 12 5.65 -25.89 4.64
N GLY A 13 6.06 -26.05 5.90
CA GLY A 13 5.75 -27.22 6.73
C GLY A 13 4.76 -26.95 7.87
N GLY A 14 4.16 -25.76 7.89
CA GLY A 14 3.17 -25.33 8.86
C GLY A 14 1.80 -26.03 8.69
N PRO A 15 0.79 -25.63 9.49
CA PRO A 15 -0.53 -26.25 9.49
C PRO A 15 -1.18 -26.28 8.10
N ALA A 16 -1.86 -27.38 7.75
CA ALA A 16 -2.42 -27.58 6.41
C ALA A 16 -3.53 -26.57 6.06
N ALA A 17 -4.35 -26.16 7.04
CA ALA A 17 -5.41 -25.20 6.84
C ALA A 17 -4.85 -23.75 6.80
N PRO A 18 -5.45 -22.84 6.01
CA PRO A 18 -5.12 -21.41 6.07
C PRO A 18 -5.24 -20.88 7.49
N ALA A 19 -4.28 -20.06 7.90
CA ALA A 19 -4.36 -19.41 9.21
C ALA A 19 -5.53 -18.43 9.26
N PRO A 20 -6.31 -18.39 10.36
CA PRO A 20 -7.32 -17.36 10.56
C PRO A 20 -6.71 -15.96 10.43
N TRP A 21 -7.41 -15.06 9.75
CA TRP A 21 -6.97 -13.68 9.62
C TRP A 21 -7.17 -12.93 10.94
N THR A 22 -6.11 -12.28 11.41
CA THR A 22 -6.11 -11.42 12.60
C THR A 22 -5.40 -10.11 12.26
N VAL A 23 -5.69 -9.06 13.03
CA VAL A 23 -5.07 -7.75 12.87
C VAL A 23 -4.41 -7.35 14.19
N PRO A 24 -3.07 -7.34 14.28
CA PRO A 24 -2.37 -6.78 15.43
C PRO A 24 -2.64 -5.28 15.51
N LEU A 25 -3.10 -4.80 16.66
CA LEU A 25 -3.31 -3.38 16.92
C LEU A 25 -3.13 -3.06 18.41
N HIS A 26 -2.18 -2.18 18.73
CA HIS A 26 -1.90 -1.72 20.09
C HIS A 26 -1.66 -2.87 21.10
N GLY A 27 -0.85 -3.85 20.70
CA GLY A 27 -0.51 -5.02 21.53
C GLY A 27 -1.63 -6.05 21.67
N ARG A 28 -2.74 -5.92 20.93
CA ARG A 28 -3.83 -6.91 20.87
C ARG A 28 -3.90 -7.53 19.48
N GLU A 29 -4.27 -8.80 19.41
CA GLU A 29 -4.63 -9.49 18.16
C GLU A 29 -6.14 -9.42 17.97
N LEU A 30 -6.61 -8.56 17.06
CA LEU A 30 -8.03 -8.41 16.77
C LEU A 30 -8.51 -9.47 15.79
N SER A 31 -9.66 -10.07 16.08
CA SER A 31 -10.35 -11.03 15.21
C SER A 31 -11.86 -11.00 15.45
N GLY A 32 -12.64 -11.61 14.55
CA GLY A 32 -14.10 -11.72 14.65
C GLY A 32 -14.76 -10.37 15.00
N ASP A 33 -15.66 -10.38 15.98
CA ASP A 33 -16.41 -9.19 16.41
C ASP A 33 -15.52 -8.04 16.90
N ALA A 34 -14.37 -8.35 17.51
CA ALA A 34 -13.46 -7.30 17.98
C ALA A 34 -12.84 -6.55 16.80
N LEU A 35 -12.50 -7.26 15.73
CA LEU A 35 -12.04 -6.65 14.49
C LEU A 35 -13.18 -5.91 13.78
N ALA A 36 -14.38 -6.50 13.69
CA ALA A 36 -15.54 -5.85 13.07
C ALA A 36 -15.84 -4.48 13.72
N ARG A 37 -15.88 -4.41 15.07
CA ARG A 37 -16.06 -3.14 15.79
C ARG A 37 -14.93 -2.14 15.54
N GLN A 38 -13.70 -2.61 15.36
CA GLN A 38 -12.59 -1.73 15.02
C GLN A 38 -12.71 -1.18 13.59
N LEU A 39 -13.16 -1.98 12.64
CA LEU A 39 -13.46 -1.53 11.27
C LEU A 39 -14.59 -0.48 11.29
N ASP A 40 -15.64 -0.71 12.08
CA ASP A 40 -16.71 0.29 12.28
C ASP A 40 -16.14 1.60 12.84
N HIS A 41 -15.28 1.51 13.86
CA HIS A 41 -14.64 2.68 14.43
C HIS A 41 -13.84 3.47 13.39
N TRP A 42 -12.98 2.79 12.62
CA TRP A 42 -12.16 3.43 11.59
C TRP A 42 -13.01 4.07 10.48
N GLU A 43 -14.09 3.43 10.05
CA GLU A 43 -15.02 4.00 9.07
C GLU A 43 -15.69 5.27 9.62
N HIS A 44 -16.28 5.19 10.82
CA HIS A 44 -17.00 6.32 11.43
C HIS A 44 -16.07 7.50 11.76
N ALA A 45 -14.83 7.21 12.17
CA ALA A 45 -13.82 8.23 12.43
C ALA A 45 -13.24 8.84 11.14
N GLY A 46 -13.55 8.26 9.97
CA GLY A 46 -13.01 8.69 8.68
C GLY A 46 -11.53 8.37 8.54
N ILE A 47 -11.05 7.29 9.18
CA ILE A 47 -9.68 6.80 9.05
C ILE A 47 -9.48 6.12 7.69
N CYS A 48 -10.50 5.38 7.24
CA CYS A 48 -10.57 4.78 5.91
C CYS A 48 -11.88 5.13 5.21
N GLU A 49 -11.94 4.87 3.91
CA GLU A 49 -13.16 5.01 3.12
C GLU A 49 -14.13 3.86 3.40
N PRO A 50 -15.46 4.08 3.34
CA PRO A 50 -16.46 3.05 3.65
C PRO A 50 -16.28 1.73 2.91
N ALA A 51 -15.87 1.78 1.64
CA ALA A 51 -15.65 0.57 0.85
C ALA A 51 -14.41 -0.23 1.28
N HIS A 52 -13.43 0.40 1.94
CA HIS A 52 -12.33 -0.32 2.57
C HIS A 52 -12.83 -1.14 3.76
N ALA A 53 -13.59 -0.53 4.67
CA ALA A 53 -14.16 -1.22 5.82
C ALA A 53 -15.12 -2.34 5.39
N ALA A 54 -15.97 -2.09 4.40
CA ALA A 54 -16.87 -3.10 3.84
C ALA A 54 -16.11 -4.30 3.28
N ALA A 55 -15.09 -4.09 2.44
CA ALA A 55 -14.28 -5.18 1.88
C ALA A 55 -13.62 -6.05 2.96
N LEU A 56 -13.16 -5.44 4.06
CA LEU A 56 -12.58 -6.16 5.19
C LEU A 56 -13.63 -6.91 6.02
N ARG A 57 -14.86 -6.39 6.14
CA ARG A 57 -15.98 -7.14 6.74
C ARG A 57 -16.36 -8.34 5.88
N ASP A 58 -16.34 -8.22 4.56
CA ASP A 58 -16.58 -9.35 3.66
C ASP A 58 -15.51 -10.43 3.87
N CYS A 59 -14.23 -10.06 4.02
CA CYS A 59 -13.18 -11.01 4.39
C CYS A 59 -13.41 -11.69 5.75
N LEU A 60 -13.98 -10.99 6.75
CA LEU A 60 -14.37 -11.62 8.02
C LEU A 60 -15.50 -12.65 7.83
N ALA A 61 -16.46 -12.34 6.97
CA ALA A 61 -17.61 -13.20 6.68
C ALA A 61 -17.24 -14.43 5.83
N HIS A 62 -16.13 -14.35 5.08
CA HIS A 62 -15.66 -15.38 4.14
C HIS A 62 -14.26 -15.89 4.48
N PRO A 63 -14.06 -16.59 5.61
CA PRO A 63 -12.75 -17.12 5.98
C PRO A 63 -12.16 -18.12 4.95
N GLU A 64 -13.01 -18.76 4.15
CA GLU A 64 -12.59 -19.66 3.06
C GLU A 64 -11.83 -18.94 1.94
N TRP A 65 -12.00 -17.63 1.78
CA TRP A 65 -11.30 -16.83 0.75
C TRP A 65 -9.79 -16.82 0.93
N PHE A 66 -9.31 -17.03 2.16
CA PHE A 66 -7.89 -17.07 2.52
C PHE A 66 -7.21 -18.38 2.14
N ASP A 67 -7.91 -19.39 1.62
CA ASP A 67 -7.22 -20.46 0.90
C ASP A 67 -6.80 -19.94 -0.47
N LEU A 68 -5.51 -19.64 -0.67
CA LEU A 68 -4.95 -19.10 -1.92
C LEU A 68 -4.21 -20.16 -2.74
N SER A 69 -4.51 -21.45 -2.53
CA SER A 69 -3.84 -22.56 -3.24
C SER A 69 -4.06 -22.54 -4.76
N ASP A 70 -5.07 -21.82 -5.24
CA ASP A 70 -5.39 -21.59 -6.65
C ASP A 70 -4.72 -20.32 -7.23
N GLN A 71 -3.97 -19.55 -6.43
CA GLN A 71 -3.39 -18.28 -6.84
C GLN A 71 -1.86 -18.35 -6.95
N HIS A 72 -1.31 -17.73 -8.00
CA HIS A 72 0.12 -17.51 -8.21
C HIS A 72 0.45 -16.04 -7.98
N LEU A 73 1.05 -15.72 -6.82
CA LEU A 73 1.27 -14.37 -6.36
C LEU A 73 2.74 -13.98 -6.50
N VAL A 74 3.04 -13.06 -7.41
CA VAL A 74 4.38 -12.53 -7.63
C VAL A 74 4.62 -11.33 -6.74
N LEU A 75 5.71 -11.34 -5.98
CA LEU A 75 6.10 -10.24 -5.09
C LEU A 75 7.40 -9.60 -5.62
N LEU A 76 7.28 -8.49 -6.34
CA LEU A 76 8.43 -7.69 -6.78
C LEU A 76 8.90 -6.85 -5.57
N GLY A 77 9.91 -7.35 -4.85
CA GLY A 77 10.30 -6.86 -3.52
C GLY A 77 9.74 -7.72 -2.38
N ALA A 78 9.92 -9.04 -2.46
CA ALA A 78 9.35 -10.01 -1.52
C ALA A 78 9.76 -9.79 -0.05
N GLY A 79 10.95 -9.23 0.19
CA GLY A 79 11.46 -8.92 1.51
C GLY A 79 10.98 -7.60 2.10
N SER A 80 10.11 -6.85 1.42
CA SER A 80 9.58 -5.56 1.87
C SER A 80 8.97 -5.63 3.28
N GLU A 81 9.29 -4.67 4.15
CA GLU A 81 8.79 -4.59 5.53
C GLU A 81 7.26 -4.45 5.57
N ALA A 82 6.71 -3.67 4.64
CA ALA A 82 5.27 -3.46 4.50
C ALA A 82 4.60 -4.51 3.57
N GLY A 83 5.36 -5.53 3.14
CA GLY A 83 4.87 -6.53 2.19
C GLY A 83 3.99 -7.61 2.85
N PRO A 84 3.06 -8.21 2.10
CA PRO A 84 2.11 -9.19 2.64
C PRO A 84 2.69 -10.61 2.80
N LEU A 85 3.99 -10.83 2.55
CA LEU A 85 4.61 -12.17 2.51
C LEU A 85 4.27 -13.04 3.73
N GLY A 86 4.35 -12.47 4.94
CA GLY A 86 4.08 -13.20 6.18
C GLY A 86 2.67 -13.77 6.28
N TRP A 87 1.67 -13.07 5.74
CA TRP A 87 0.29 -13.54 5.70
C TRP A 87 0.07 -14.54 4.56
N LEU A 88 0.52 -14.20 3.35
CA LEU A 88 0.32 -15.06 2.18
C LEU A 88 0.99 -16.43 2.35
N ALA A 89 2.15 -16.48 3.03
CA ALA A 89 2.84 -17.72 3.37
C ALA A 89 2.01 -18.65 4.28
N ARG A 90 1.01 -18.15 4.99
CA ARG A 90 0.13 -18.90 5.90
C ARG A 90 -1.24 -19.22 5.30
N TRP A 91 -1.42 -18.87 4.03
CA TRP A 91 -2.69 -18.94 3.29
C TRP A 91 -2.59 -19.85 2.07
N ARG A 92 -1.68 -20.84 2.11
CA ARG A 92 -1.47 -21.84 1.05
C ARG A 92 -1.09 -21.28 -0.33
N ALA A 93 -0.71 -20.00 -0.41
CA ALA A 93 -0.43 -19.33 -1.67
C ALA A 93 0.76 -19.96 -2.43
N ASN A 94 0.70 -19.93 -3.76
CA ASN A 94 1.87 -20.17 -4.62
C ASN A 94 2.59 -18.84 -4.82
N LEU A 95 3.62 -18.60 -4.03
CA LEU A 95 4.39 -17.36 -4.00
C LEU A 95 5.53 -17.42 -5.02
N VAL A 96 5.73 -16.33 -5.75
CA VAL A 96 6.92 -16.11 -6.58
C VAL A 96 7.64 -14.89 -6.05
N GLY A 97 8.76 -15.09 -5.36
CA GLY A 97 9.48 -14.00 -4.71
C GLY A 97 10.59 -13.45 -5.59
N ILE A 98 10.64 -12.13 -5.78
CA ILE A 98 11.80 -11.42 -6.36
C ILE A 98 12.36 -10.47 -5.31
N ASP A 99 13.65 -10.63 -5.00
CA ASP A 99 14.43 -9.72 -4.16
C ASP A 99 15.92 -9.87 -4.50
N LEU A 100 16.72 -8.91 -4.06
CA LEU A 100 18.17 -8.87 -4.31
C LEU A 100 18.84 -10.15 -3.82
N ALA A 101 19.86 -10.62 -4.55
CA ALA A 101 20.68 -11.78 -4.18
C ALA A 101 21.54 -11.51 -2.94
N ARG A 102 20.88 -11.46 -1.78
CA ARG A 102 21.46 -11.19 -0.46
C ARG A 102 21.10 -12.34 0.47
N PRO A 103 22.08 -13.14 0.94
CA PRO A 103 21.80 -14.32 1.77
C PRO A 103 20.97 -14.03 3.02
N ALA A 104 21.16 -12.89 3.68
CA ALA A 104 20.38 -12.52 4.87
C ALA A 104 18.90 -12.26 4.54
N THR A 105 18.61 -11.60 3.42
CA THR A 105 17.24 -11.35 2.94
C THR A 105 16.54 -12.67 2.64
N TRP A 106 17.21 -13.54 1.87
CA TRP A 106 16.64 -14.82 1.46
C TRP A 106 16.48 -15.81 2.60
N LYS A 107 17.39 -15.83 3.58
CA LYS A 107 17.20 -16.58 4.84
C LYS A 107 15.92 -16.17 5.55
N ARG A 108 15.61 -14.87 5.65
CA ARG A 108 14.38 -14.37 6.28
C ARG A 108 13.12 -14.70 5.47
N ILE A 109 13.16 -14.53 4.15
CA ILE A 109 12.07 -14.91 3.25
C ILE A 109 11.78 -16.42 3.38
N ALA A 110 12.82 -17.25 3.25
CA ALA A 110 12.71 -18.70 3.37
C ALA A 110 12.17 -19.12 4.73
N ALA A 111 12.70 -18.56 5.83
CA ALA A 111 12.19 -18.86 7.18
C ALA A 111 10.70 -18.53 7.33
N THR A 112 10.25 -17.40 6.77
CA THR A 112 8.84 -16.99 6.79
C THR A 112 7.96 -18.00 6.04
N VAL A 113 8.38 -18.45 4.86
CA VAL A 113 7.61 -19.40 4.04
C VAL A 113 7.62 -20.80 4.66
N LEU A 114 8.78 -21.26 5.14
CA LEU A 114 8.94 -22.59 5.74
C LEU A 114 8.10 -22.76 7.01
N ALA A 115 7.90 -21.68 7.78
CA ALA A 115 7.01 -21.67 8.95
C ALA A 115 5.51 -21.65 8.58
N GLY A 116 5.17 -21.26 7.36
CA GLY A 116 3.81 -21.25 6.82
C GLY A 116 3.46 -22.54 6.07
N ASN A 117 2.43 -22.48 5.24
CA ASN A 117 1.91 -23.60 4.43
C ASN A 117 1.82 -23.25 2.93
N GLY A 118 2.37 -22.11 2.51
CA GLY A 118 2.54 -21.73 1.11
C GLY A 118 3.75 -22.40 0.46
N THR A 119 3.85 -22.24 -0.86
CA THR A 119 5.02 -22.65 -1.65
C THR A 119 5.70 -21.42 -2.20
N LEU A 120 7.03 -21.32 -2.10
CA LEU A 120 7.83 -20.24 -2.69
C LEU A 120 8.61 -20.76 -3.89
N THR A 121 8.48 -20.05 -5.00
CA THR A 121 9.33 -20.12 -6.18
C THR A 121 10.25 -18.90 -6.18
N ALA A 122 11.56 -19.12 -6.24
CA ALA A 122 12.58 -18.09 -6.20
C ALA A 122 13.55 -18.21 -7.39
N PRO A 123 13.98 -17.08 -7.98
CA PRO A 123 14.98 -17.10 -9.04
C PRO A 123 16.37 -17.39 -8.46
N VAL A 124 17.19 -18.10 -9.23
CA VAL A 124 18.61 -18.32 -8.97
C VAL A 124 19.37 -18.05 -10.26
N ALA A 125 20.50 -17.35 -10.19
CA ALA A 125 21.28 -17.07 -11.38
C ALA A 125 21.80 -18.37 -12.03
N PRO A 126 21.93 -18.43 -13.36
CA PRO A 126 22.37 -19.64 -14.06
C PRO A 126 23.72 -20.14 -13.56
N GLY A 127 23.84 -21.45 -13.35
CA GLY A 127 25.10 -22.10 -12.96
C GLY A 127 25.43 -21.99 -11.47
N LEU A 128 24.56 -21.41 -10.65
CA LEU A 128 24.68 -21.43 -9.19
C LEU A 128 23.92 -22.61 -8.58
N PRO A 129 24.29 -23.06 -7.37
CA PRO A 129 23.50 -24.04 -6.62
C PRO A 129 22.07 -23.57 -6.37
N LEU A 130 21.10 -24.46 -6.51
CA LEU A 130 19.69 -24.20 -6.20
C LEU A 130 19.45 -24.26 -4.69
N ASP A 131 19.92 -23.24 -3.98
CA ASP A 131 19.75 -23.10 -2.53
C ASP A 131 19.38 -21.66 -2.13
N VAL A 132 18.99 -21.49 -0.86
CA VAL A 132 18.57 -20.19 -0.31
C VAL A 132 19.71 -19.16 -0.30
N ALA A 133 20.97 -19.59 -0.25
CA ALA A 133 22.10 -18.67 -0.18
C ALA A 133 22.37 -17.98 -1.53
N HIS A 134 22.01 -18.62 -2.63
CA HIS A 134 22.20 -18.12 -4.00
C HIS A 134 20.91 -17.60 -4.66
N ALA A 135 19.77 -17.67 -3.96
CA ALA A 135 18.52 -17.11 -4.45
C ALA A 135 18.60 -15.58 -4.61
N GLY A 136 17.90 -15.07 -5.62
CA GLY A 136 17.72 -13.65 -5.88
C GLY A 136 17.96 -13.24 -7.33
N ALA A 137 17.39 -12.08 -7.66
CA ALA A 137 17.59 -11.36 -8.91
C ALA A 137 17.44 -9.85 -8.63
N ASP A 138 18.21 -9.01 -9.30
CA ASP A 138 18.14 -7.56 -9.15
C ASP A 138 17.11 -6.97 -10.12
N LEU A 139 16.04 -6.39 -9.60
CA LEU A 139 15.04 -5.71 -10.42
C LEU A 139 15.65 -4.65 -11.35
N LEU A 140 16.75 -3.99 -10.94
CA LEU A 140 17.42 -2.97 -11.77
C LEU A 140 18.36 -3.57 -12.81
N GLY A 141 19.07 -4.64 -12.46
CA GLY A 141 20.09 -5.26 -13.31
C GLY A 141 19.53 -6.31 -14.27
N ASP A 142 18.51 -7.03 -13.83
CA ASP A 142 18.01 -8.27 -14.45
C ASP A 142 16.55 -8.11 -14.91
N THR A 143 16.06 -6.88 -15.15
CA THR A 143 14.64 -6.62 -15.49
C THR A 143 14.14 -7.50 -16.65
N PRO A 144 14.85 -7.59 -17.80
CA PRO A 144 14.41 -8.44 -18.91
C PRO A 144 14.42 -9.93 -18.57
N GLU A 145 15.44 -10.40 -17.86
CA GLU A 145 15.60 -11.79 -17.43
C GLU A 145 14.49 -12.21 -16.46
N ILE A 146 14.15 -11.33 -15.51
CA ILE A 146 13.03 -11.53 -14.58
C ILE A 146 11.70 -11.59 -15.34
N ALA A 147 11.46 -10.66 -16.28
CA ALA A 147 10.22 -10.64 -17.06
C ALA A 147 10.07 -11.92 -17.90
N ALA A 148 11.14 -12.35 -18.57
CA ALA A 148 11.15 -13.59 -19.36
C ALA A 148 10.95 -14.84 -18.49
N TRP A 149 11.63 -14.91 -17.34
CA TRP A 149 11.49 -16.01 -16.39
C TRP A 149 10.07 -16.11 -15.84
N LEU A 150 9.47 -14.99 -15.41
CA LEU A 150 8.10 -14.95 -14.90
C LEU A 150 7.08 -15.36 -15.97
N ALA A 151 7.23 -14.87 -17.20
CA ALA A 151 6.37 -15.27 -18.31
C ALA A 151 6.49 -16.78 -18.61
N GLY A 152 7.68 -17.36 -18.43
CA GLY A 152 7.95 -18.79 -18.61
C GLY A 152 7.35 -19.71 -17.54
N LEU A 153 6.93 -19.18 -16.38
CA LEU A 153 6.24 -19.99 -15.35
C LEU A 153 4.85 -20.46 -15.81
N GLY A 154 4.24 -19.74 -16.75
CA GLY A 154 2.92 -20.04 -17.30
C GLY A 154 1.76 -19.74 -16.35
N GLY A 155 0.56 -19.66 -16.92
CA GLY A 155 -0.67 -19.38 -16.20
C GLY A 155 -0.83 -17.91 -15.77
N PRO A 156 -2.01 -17.57 -15.20
CA PRO A 156 -2.29 -16.21 -14.75
C PRO A 156 -1.49 -15.88 -13.49
N LEU A 157 -0.79 -14.74 -13.51
CA LEU A 157 -0.03 -14.22 -12.36
C LEU A 157 -0.75 -13.02 -11.75
N ALA A 158 -0.74 -12.93 -10.42
CA ALA A 158 -1.11 -11.71 -9.71
C ALA A 158 0.16 -11.02 -9.16
N VAL A 159 0.50 -9.87 -9.72
CA VAL A 159 1.82 -9.23 -9.55
C VAL A 159 1.71 -8.03 -8.62
N ALA A 160 2.36 -8.09 -7.45
CA ALA A 160 2.47 -6.98 -6.53
C ALA A 160 3.79 -6.21 -6.70
N SER A 161 3.69 -4.90 -6.94
CA SER A 161 4.84 -3.99 -7.04
C SER A 161 5.17 -3.38 -5.66
N LEU A 162 6.12 -3.97 -4.94
CA LEU A 162 6.38 -3.67 -3.52
C LEU A 162 7.77 -3.07 -3.26
N ALA A 163 8.70 -3.17 -4.22
CA ALA A 163 10.07 -2.75 -4.04
C ALA A 163 10.18 -1.23 -3.80
N TYR A 164 11.06 -0.87 -2.88
CA TYR A 164 11.36 0.49 -2.49
C TYR A 164 12.87 0.65 -2.33
N LEU A 165 13.40 1.78 -2.81
CA LEU A 165 14.79 2.20 -2.63
C LEU A 165 14.80 3.69 -2.35
N ASP A 166 15.85 4.21 -1.71
CA ASP A 166 15.94 5.65 -1.44
C ASP A 166 16.40 6.45 -2.66
N GLY A 167 15.90 7.69 -2.76
CA GLY A 167 16.32 8.67 -3.77
C GLY A 167 15.96 8.26 -5.20
N GLU A 168 16.84 8.56 -6.16
CA GLU A 168 16.61 8.30 -7.59
C GLU A 168 16.42 6.81 -7.92
N ARG A 169 16.96 5.91 -7.08
CA ARG A 169 16.82 4.47 -7.29
C ARG A 169 15.38 4.00 -7.11
N HIS A 170 14.58 4.72 -6.33
CA HIS A 170 13.14 4.43 -6.21
C HIS A 170 12.43 4.56 -7.56
N LEU A 171 12.78 5.60 -8.31
CA LEU A 171 12.20 5.86 -9.62
C LEU A 171 12.60 4.75 -10.59
N ARG A 172 13.89 4.41 -10.62
CA ARG A 172 14.42 3.36 -11.49
C ARG A 172 13.79 1.99 -11.20
N VAL A 173 13.66 1.61 -9.92
CA VAL A 173 13.06 0.32 -9.56
C VAL A 173 11.56 0.29 -9.83
N SER A 174 10.87 1.44 -9.70
CA SER A 174 9.46 1.55 -10.08
C SER A 174 9.26 1.36 -11.58
N LEU A 175 10.15 1.92 -12.41
CA LEU A 175 10.15 1.69 -13.86
C LEU A 175 10.49 0.24 -14.23
N ALA A 176 11.41 -0.40 -13.52
CA ALA A 176 11.72 -1.82 -13.73
C ALA A 176 10.50 -2.72 -13.43
N MET A 177 9.84 -2.50 -12.28
CA MET A 177 8.60 -3.21 -11.94
C MET A 177 7.48 -2.93 -12.96
N ASP A 178 7.39 -1.70 -13.47
CA ASP A 178 6.45 -1.32 -14.53
C ASP A 178 6.68 -2.12 -15.82
N ALA A 179 7.94 -2.18 -16.27
CA ALA A 179 8.31 -2.91 -17.48
C ALA A 179 8.02 -4.41 -17.36
N ILE A 180 8.32 -5.01 -16.21
CA ILE A 180 7.97 -6.41 -15.91
C ILE A 180 6.45 -6.59 -15.95
N SER A 181 5.70 -5.73 -15.26
CA SER A 181 4.24 -5.80 -15.19
C SER A 181 3.59 -5.69 -16.58
N ALA A 182 4.05 -4.74 -17.40
CA ALA A 182 3.57 -4.55 -18.77
C ALA A 182 3.87 -5.76 -19.66
N THR A 183 5.05 -6.34 -19.52
CA THR A 183 5.45 -7.56 -20.25
C THR A 183 4.54 -8.74 -19.90
N LEU A 184 4.24 -8.94 -18.61
CA LEU A 184 3.38 -10.02 -18.15
C LEU A 184 1.91 -9.81 -18.54
N CYS A 185 1.43 -8.57 -18.53
CA CYS A 185 0.11 -8.21 -19.04
C CYS A 185 -0.02 -8.52 -20.54
N THR A 186 1.03 -8.24 -21.31
CA THR A 186 1.06 -8.58 -22.75
C THR A 186 1.10 -10.10 -22.97
N ALA A 187 1.80 -10.84 -22.12
CA ALA A 187 1.95 -12.29 -22.24
C ALA A 187 0.68 -13.07 -21.86
N ASP A 188 -0.10 -12.61 -20.87
CA ASP A 188 -1.37 -13.22 -20.47
C ASP A 188 -2.39 -12.14 -20.06
N ALA A 189 -3.51 -12.07 -20.79
CA ALA A 189 -4.60 -11.13 -20.54
C ALA A 189 -5.25 -11.29 -19.15
N ARG A 190 -5.06 -12.45 -18.50
CA ARG A 190 -5.56 -12.74 -17.14
C ARG A 190 -4.60 -12.30 -16.04
N THR A 191 -3.41 -11.80 -16.39
CA THR A 191 -2.48 -11.18 -15.43
C THR A 191 -3.19 -10.07 -14.67
N GLN A 192 -2.99 -10.05 -13.36
CA GLN A 192 -3.57 -9.08 -12.44
C GLN A 192 -2.44 -8.27 -11.80
N LEU A 193 -2.66 -6.98 -11.56
CA LEU A 193 -1.67 -6.11 -10.93
C LEU A 193 -2.14 -5.67 -9.55
N ALA A 194 -1.24 -5.59 -8.58
CA ALA A 194 -1.52 -5.16 -7.23
C ALA A 194 -0.53 -4.07 -6.77
N TYR A 195 -1.07 -3.07 -6.08
CA TYR A 195 -0.32 -1.91 -5.60
C TYR A 195 -0.70 -1.57 -4.17
N MET A 196 0.34 -1.37 -3.35
CA MET A 196 0.24 -0.71 -2.06
C MET A 196 0.60 0.76 -2.23
N ALA A 197 -0.43 1.55 -2.47
CA ALA A 197 -0.29 2.96 -2.76
C ALA A 197 -0.08 3.79 -1.49
N THR A 198 0.61 4.92 -1.65
CA THR A 198 0.84 5.85 -0.55
C THR A 198 -0.40 6.73 -0.32
N PRO A 199 -0.73 7.09 0.94
CA PRO A 199 -1.76 8.08 1.20
C PRO A 199 -1.22 9.51 1.03
N THR A 200 0.10 9.68 0.90
CA THR A 200 0.81 10.97 0.83
C THR A 200 1.06 11.44 -0.60
N ASP A 201 0.00 11.50 -1.40
CA ASP A 201 0.04 12.00 -2.77
C ASP A 201 -1.20 12.86 -3.06
N VAL A 202 -1.34 13.34 -4.30
CA VAL A 202 -2.49 14.13 -4.74
C VAL A 202 -3.54 13.23 -5.40
N PHE A 203 -4.78 13.28 -4.92
CA PHE A 203 -5.88 12.43 -5.38
C PHE A 203 -7.13 13.25 -5.71
N ALA A 204 -7.78 12.92 -6.82
CA ALA A 204 -9.15 13.36 -7.08
C ALA A 204 -10.11 12.50 -6.24
N VAL A 205 -10.87 13.13 -5.35
CA VAL A 205 -11.81 12.45 -4.45
C VAL A 205 -13.26 12.80 -4.79
N PRO A 206 -14.22 11.89 -4.56
CA PRO A 206 -15.64 12.17 -4.81
C PRO A 206 -16.15 13.40 -4.07
N GLU A 207 -17.15 14.09 -4.64
CA GLU A 207 -17.78 15.29 -4.03
C GLU A 207 -18.14 15.11 -2.55
N ALA A 208 -18.67 13.94 -2.17
CA ALA A 208 -19.06 13.66 -0.79
C ALA A 208 -17.88 13.74 0.20
N VAL A 209 -16.70 13.23 -0.21
CA VAL A 209 -15.46 13.31 0.58
C VAL A 209 -15.02 14.76 0.70
N ALA A 210 -14.98 15.47 -0.43
CA ALA A 210 -14.54 16.85 -0.51
C ALA A 210 -15.42 17.80 0.32
N THR A 211 -16.73 17.65 0.18
CA THR A 211 -17.73 18.45 0.90
C THR A 211 -17.63 18.24 2.40
N ALA A 212 -17.45 17.00 2.87
CA ALA A 212 -17.26 16.72 4.29
C ALA A 212 -16.00 17.41 4.85
N VAL A 213 -14.90 17.42 4.08
CA VAL A 213 -13.66 18.11 4.46
C VAL A 213 -13.85 19.63 4.51
N MET A 214 -14.49 20.22 3.50
CA MET A 214 -14.81 21.65 3.44
C MET A 214 -15.72 22.07 4.60
N GLN A 215 -16.73 21.26 4.93
CA GLN A 215 -17.62 21.50 6.06
C GLN A 215 -16.87 21.46 7.40
N ARG A 216 -15.98 20.48 7.62
CA ARG A 216 -15.10 20.43 8.80
C ARG A 216 -14.21 21.68 8.91
N TYR A 217 -13.76 22.23 7.79
CA TYR A 217 -13.04 23.51 7.76
C TYR A 217 -13.96 24.67 8.18
N ALA A 218 -15.16 24.78 7.62
CA ALA A 218 -16.08 25.88 7.90
C ALA A 218 -16.60 25.89 9.36
N GLN A 219 -16.92 24.70 9.90
CA GLN A 219 -17.59 24.50 11.19
C GLN A 219 -16.66 24.52 12.41
N ARG A 220 -15.40 24.92 12.26
CA ARG A 220 -14.52 25.11 13.43
C ARG A 220 -15.07 26.14 14.40
N GLY A 221 -14.98 25.81 15.69
CA GLY A 221 -15.28 26.73 16.79
C GLY A 221 -14.43 28.00 16.75
N LEU A 222 -14.97 29.09 17.30
CA LEU A 222 -14.37 30.43 17.30
C LEU A 222 -12.97 30.45 17.90
N VAL A 223 -12.75 29.73 19.01
CA VAL A 223 -11.43 29.62 19.67
C VAL A 223 -10.38 29.03 18.72
N LYS A 224 -10.73 27.96 17.99
CA LYS A 224 -9.83 27.35 17.00
C LYS A 224 -9.54 28.31 15.85
N LYS A 225 -10.55 29.04 15.37
CA LYS A 225 -10.38 30.06 14.31
C LYS A 225 -9.39 31.15 14.74
N LEU A 226 -9.51 31.67 15.97
CA LEU A 226 -8.63 32.71 16.51
C LEU A 226 -7.18 32.20 16.68
N ALA A 227 -6.99 31.04 17.32
CA ALA A 227 -5.65 30.45 17.49
C ALA A 227 -4.96 30.17 16.13
N GLN A 228 -5.73 29.68 15.15
CA GLN A 228 -5.23 29.37 13.82
C GLN A 228 -4.94 30.63 13.01
N PHE A 229 -5.71 31.71 13.20
CA PHE A 229 -5.44 33.00 12.58
C PHE A 229 -4.07 33.53 13.03
N GLY A 230 -3.78 33.50 14.34
CA GLY A 230 -2.47 33.86 14.87
C GLY A 230 -1.33 33.02 14.30
N ALA A 231 -1.50 31.68 14.29
CA ALA A 231 -0.50 30.77 13.72
C ALA A 231 -0.32 30.98 12.19
N ARG A 232 -1.40 31.30 11.48
CA ARG A 232 -1.36 31.59 10.05
C ARG A 232 -0.65 32.90 9.75
N LEU A 233 -0.89 33.96 10.52
CA LEU A 233 -0.13 35.21 10.43
C LEU A 233 1.35 34.99 10.73
N GLY A 234 1.68 34.32 11.83
CA GLY A 234 3.07 34.05 12.24
C GLY A 234 3.84 33.16 11.26
N SER A 235 3.16 32.42 10.39
CA SER A 235 3.76 31.57 9.35
C SER A 235 3.70 32.19 7.95
N GLY A 236 3.34 33.47 7.81
CA GLY A 236 3.20 34.14 6.51
C GLY A 236 2.11 33.52 5.63
N GLY A 237 1.01 33.08 6.22
CA GLY A 237 -0.13 32.48 5.53
C GLY A 237 -0.05 30.98 5.31
N ARG A 238 1.05 30.32 5.69
CA ARG A 238 1.34 28.91 5.36
C ARG A 238 0.71 27.90 6.32
N GLY A 239 0.38 28.30 7.54
CA GLY A 239 -0.24 27.45 8.57
C GLY A 239 -1.76 27.30 8.41
N PHE A 240 -2.29 26.12 8.72
CA PHE A 240 -3.73 25.83 8.76
C PHE A 240 -4.49 26.24 7.48
N VAL A 241 -3.89 25.95 6.32
CA VAL A 241 -4.48 26.20 5.00
C VAL A 241 -5.62 25.20 4.75
N PRO A 242 -6.79 25.63 4.22
CA PRO A 242 -7.87 24.70 3.88
C PRO A 242 -7.38 23.58 2.97
N HIS A 243 -7.74 22.34 3.32
CA HIS A 243 -7.32 21.17 2.57
C HIS A 243 -7.87 21.19 1.15
N ILE A 244 -9.17 21.44 1.06
CA ILE A 244 -9.92 21.55 -0.18
C ILE A 244 -10.63 22.90 -0.14
N GLU A 245 -10.40 23.72 -1.16
CA GLU A 245 -10.93 25.09 -1.24
C GLU A 245 -12.15 25.19 -2.13
N ALA A 246 -12.23 24.34 -3.16
CA ALA A 246 -13.34 24.30 -4.10
C ALA A 246 -13.52 22.90 -4.66
N LEU A 247 -14.73 22.66 -5.16
CA LEU A 247 -15.01 21.54 -6.06
C LEU A 247 -14.61 21.92 -7.48
N ILE A 248 -14.14 20.95 -8.24
CA ILE A 248 -13.81 21.04 -9.66
C ILE A 248 -14.96 20.40 -10.42
N ASP A 249 -15.49 21.11 -11.42
CA ASP A 249 -16.46 20.55 -12.37
C ASP A 249 -15.72 19.72 -13.42
N ALA A 250 -15.99 18.42 -13.47
CA ALA A 250 -15.42 17.48 -14.43
C ALA A 250 -16.43 17.11 -15.54
N GLY A 251 -17.43 17.95 -15.80
CA GLY A 251 -18.42 17.74 -16.85
C GLY A 251 -19.28 16.51 -16.57
N ASP A 252 -19.33 15.59 -17.53
CA ASP A 252 -20.13 14.35 -17.44
C ASP A 252 -19.72 13.45 -16.26
N PHE A 253 -18.52 13.64 -15.71
CA PHE A 253 -18.05 12.90 -14.54
C PHE A 253 -18.45 13.54 -13.20
N GLY A 254 -19.23 14.62 -13.22
CA GLY A 254 -19.72 15.33 -12.04
C GLY A 254 -18.66 16.20 -11.37
N ARG A 255 -18.86 16.52 -10.09
CA ARG A 255 -17.94 17.38 -9.33
C ARG A 255 -17.01 16.57 -8.44
N TRP A 256 -15.78 17.02 -8.31
CA TRP A 256 -14.72 16.34 -7.58
C TRP A 256 -13.94 17.31 -6.70
N GLY A 257 -13.37 16.81 -5.60
CA GLY A 257 -12.38 17.55 -4.84
C GLY A 257 -10.97 17.09 -5.14
N LEU A 258 -9.99 17.91 -4.81
CA LEU A 258 -8.58 17.55 -4.89
C LEU A 258 -7.99 17.49 -3.48
N VAL A 259 -7.65 16.29 -3.02
CA VAL A 259 -6.85 16.11 -1.81
C VAL A 259 -5.38 16.34 -2.18
N ASP A 260 -4.75 17.29 -1.52
CA ASP A 260 -3.30 17.53 -1.60
C ASP A 260 -2.64 17.04 -0.31
N ALA A 261 -2.32 15.75 -0.29
CA ALA A 261 -1.64 15.10 0.83
C ALA A 261 -0.13 14.89 0.58
N LEU A 262 0.45 15.62 -0.37
CA LEU A 262 1.85 15.48 -0.74
C LEU A 262 2.76 15.91 0.42
N VAL A 263 3.68 15.03 0.81
CA VAL A 263 4.70 15.28 1.85
C VAL A 263 6.01 15.61 1.15
N VAL A 264 6.36 16.90 1.09
CA VAL A 264 7.51 17.40 0.33
C VAL A 264 8.84 16.81 0.84
N GLU A 265 8.91 16.49 2.12
CA GLU A 265 10.04 15.86 2.79
C GLU A 265 10.38 14.46 2.25
N GLN A 266 9.43 13.78 1.59
CA GLN A 266 9.69 12.51 0.89
C GLN A 266 10.44 12.72 -0.43
N GLY A 267 10.46 13.96 -0.95
CA GLY A 267 11.20 14.35 -2.13
C GLY A 267 10.52 13.99 -3.47
N PRO A 268 10.98 14.62 -4.56
CA PRO A 268 10.35 14.49 -5.88
C PRO A 268 10.47 13.07 -6.46
N ASN A 269 11.56 12.35 -6.17
CA ASN A 269 11.75 10.98 -6.64
C ASN A 269 10.71 10.01 -6.06
N TYR A 270 10.37 10.17 -4.77
CA TYR A 270 9.32 9.38 -4.14
C TYR A 270 7.96 9.68 -4.76
N ALA A 271 7.61 10.97 -4.90
CA ALA A 271 6.35 11.40 -5.47
C ALA A 271 6.16 10.86 -6.90
N LEU A 272 7.19 10.98 -7.75
CA LEU A 272 7.13 10.46 -9.11
C LEU A 272 7.05 8.94 -9.15
N ALA A 273 7.85 8.22 -8.34
CA ALA A 273 7.79 6.76 -8.25
C ALA A 273 6.39 6.24 -7.90
N LYS A 274 5.72 6.87 -6.91
CA LYS A 274 4.35 6.52 -6.53
C LYS A 274 3.31 6.93 -7.57
N ARG A 275 3.56 8.01 -8.31
CA ARG A 275 2.69 8.44 -9.41
C ARG A 275 2.76 7.48 -10.61
N LEU A 276 3.94 6.97 -10.95
CA LEU A 276 4.10 5.95 -11.99
C LEU A 276 3.23 4.71 -11.71
N GLN A 277 3.20 4.25 -10.45
CA GLN A 277 2.36 3.11 -10.04
C GLN A 277 0.86 3.37 -10.28
N GLN A 278 0.39 4.60 -10.02
CA GLN A 278 -0.99 5.00 -10.32
C GLN A 278 -1.28 5.00 -11.82
N TRP A 279 -0.38 5.55 -12.63
CA TRP A 279 -0.57 5.59 -14.08
C TRP A 279 -0.61 4.20 -14.68
N ARG A 280 0.29 3.29 -14.29
CA ARG A 280 0.22 1.88 -14.73
C ARG A 280 -1.08 1.22 -14.32
N ALA A 281 -1.54 1.41 -13.10
CA ALA A 281 -2.80 0.86 -12.61
C ALA A 281 -3.99 1.31 -13.48
N LEU A 282 -4.03 2.59 -13.86
CA LEU A 282 -5.08 3.13 -14.75
C LEU A 282 -4.98 2.58 -16.18
N VAL A 283 -3.77 2.54 -16.73
CA VAL A 283 -3.52 2.00 -18.09
C VAL A 283 -3.93 0.52 -18.15
N ALA A 284 -3.44 -0.31 -17.23
CA ALA A 284 -3.76 -1.73 -17.20
C ALA A 284 -5.27 -1.97 -17.01
N ARG A 285 -5.94 -1.16 -16.18
CA ARG A 285 -7.40 -1.27 -16.01
C ARG A 285 -8.16 -0.90 -17.29
N ALA A 286 -7.70 0.12 -18.02
CA ALA A 286 -8.28 0.52 -19.30
C ALA A 286 -8.06 -0.55 -20.40
N GLU A 287 -6.96 -1.30 -20.31
CA GLU A 287 -6.63 -2.44 -21.17
C GLU A 287 -7.38 -3.74 -20.76
N GLY A 288 -8.21 -3.70 -19.72
CA GLY A 288 -9.06 -4.81 -19.28
C GLY A 288 -8.46 -5.71 -18.21
N HIS A 289 -7.25 -5.43 -17.71
CA HIS A 289 -6.65 -6.18 -16.62
C HIS A 289 -7.33 -5.91 -15.28
N ARG A 290 -7.32 -6.92 -14.40
CA ARG A 290 -7.74 -6.73 -13.00
C ARG A 290 -6.64 -5.99 -12.25
N VAL A 291 -7.04 -4.97 -11.50
CA VAL A 291 -6.11 -4.13 -10.73
C VAL A 291 -6.58 -4.00 -9.29
N ALA A 292 -5.74 -4.46 -8.38
CA ALA A 292 -5.83 -4.36 -6.94
C ALA A 292 -5.06 -3.10 -6.47
N PHE A 293 -5.68 -1.93 -6.56
CA PHE A 293 -5.06 -0.67 -6.12
C PHE A 293 -5.62 -0.26 -4.76
N ASN A 294 -4.80 -0.33 -3.71
CA ASN A 294 -5.22 0.04 -2.36
C ASN A 294 -4.26 1.05 -1.78
N VAL A 295 -4.80 2.19 -1.35
CA VAL A 295 -4.04 3.15 -0.52
C VAL A 295 -3.88 2.55 0.87
N ALA A 296 -2.63 2.30 1.25
CA ALA A 296 -2.26 1.81 2.57
C ALA A 296 -2.17 2.99 3.55
N PRO A 297 -2.42 2.76 4.84
CA PRO A 297 -2.29 3.83 5.83
C PRO A 297 -0.82 4.26 6.03
N SER A 298 -0.64 5.46 6.57
CA SER A 298 0.67 5.93 7.00
C SER A 298 1.25 4.99 8.06
N THR A 299 2.36 4.35 7.73
CA THR A 299 2.94 3.25 8.52
C THR A 299 4.28 3.68 9.12
N THR A 300 4.52 3.36 10.40
CA THR A 300 5.79 3.66 11.09
C THR A 300 6.89 2.65 10.74
N THR A 301 7.25 2.55 9.46
CA THR A 301 8.36 1.68 9.00
C THR A 301 9.71 2.23 9.42
N ALA A 302 10.74 1.38 9.41
CA ALA A 302 12.12 1.79 9.70
C ALA A 302 12.59 2.95 8.79
N SER A 303 12.21 2.91 7.51
CA SER A 303 12.54 3.96 6.53
C SER A 303 11.91 5.32 6.88
N VAL A 304 10.68 5.34 7.38
CA VAL A 304 9.97 6.58 7.73
C VAL A 304 10.49 7.15 9.05
N VAL A 305 10.69 6.30 10.06
CA VAL A 305 11.15 6.75 11.39
C VAL A 305 12.62 7.19 11.40
N SER A 306 13.39 6.86 10.35
CA SER A 306 14.76 7.32 10.16
C SER A 306 14.85 8.85 9.99
N ASN A 307 13.79 9.51 9.49
CA ASN A 307 13.70 10.96 9.41
C ASN A 307 13.07 11.52 10.71
N PRO A 308 13.81 12.31 11.52
CA PRO A 308 13.32 12.78 12.82
C PRO A 308 12.05 13.64 12.74
N LEU A 309 11.91 14.44 11.67
CA LEU A 309 10.76 15.32 11.47
C LEU A 309 9.50 14.52 11.15
N LEU A 310 9.61 13.53 10.25
CA LEU A 310 8.50 12.62 9.94
C LEU A 310 8.12 11.77 11.15
N ALA A 311 9.10 11.24 11.87
CA ALA A 311 8.86 10.49 13.10
C ALA A 311 8.11 11.33 14.15
N ALA A 312 8.49 12.59 14.35
CA ALA A 312 7.79 13.50 15.25
C ALA A 312 6.38 13.85 14.74
N GLY A 313 6.24 14.12 13.45
CA GLY A 313 4.95 14.37 12.81
C GLY A 313 3.98 13.22 13.03
N PHE A 314 4.43 11.97 12.84
CA PHE A 314 3.63 10.77 13.05
C PHE A 314 3.19 10.62 14.51
N ARG A 315 4.09 10.87 15.48
CA ARG A 315 3.71 10.88 16.91
C ARG A 315 2.64 11.93 17.24
N GLY A 316 2.68 13.09 16.59
CA GLY A 316 1.72 14.17 16.77
C GLY A 316 0.45 14.04 15.93
N ALA A 317 0.43 13.15 14.94
CA ALA A 317 -0.65 13.03 13.94
C ALA A 317 -2.02 12.76 14.57
N SER A 318 -2.04 11.98 15.65
CA SER A 318 -3.26 11.69 16.44
C SER A 318 -3.97 12.94 16.96
N ARG A 319 -3.25 14.05 17.21
CA ARG A 319 -3.85 15.34 17.64
C ARG A 319 -4.68 16.00 16.54
N PHE A 320 -4.47 15.60 15.30
CA PHE A 320 -5.23 16.03 14.14
C PHE A 320 -6.26 14.97 13.70
N GLY A 321 -6.41 13.88 14.46
CA GLY A 321 -7.30 12.77 14.09
C GLY A 321 -6.74 11.89 12.97
N VAL A 322 -5.42 11.90 12.77
CA VAL A 322 -4.73 11.00 11.84
C VAL A 322 -4.16 9.83 12.63
N GLU A 323 -4.48 8.62 12.19
CA GLU A 323 -3.99 7.39 12.77
C GLU A 323 -2.79 6.87 11.98
N THR A 324 -1.71 6.57 12.69
CA THR A 324 -0.51 5.95 12.14
C THR A 324 -0.48 4.49 12.55
N PHE A 325 -0.16 3.61 11.61
CA PHE A 325 -0.27 2.18 11.78
C PHE A 325 1.10 1.54 11.97
N GLU A 326 1.15 0.47 12.76
CA GLU A 326 2.33 -0.38 12.84
C GLU A 326 2.46 -1.22 11.56
N PRO A 327 3.68 -1.57 11.10
CA PRO A 327 3.87 -2.38 9.90
C PRO A 327 3.06 -3.68 9.91
N ALA A 328 2.98 -4.36 11.06
CA ALA A 328 2.22 -5.59 11.19
C ALA A 328 0.71 -5.39 10.95
N THR A 329 0.14 -4.27 11.43
CA THR A 329 -1.26 -3.90 11.19
C THR A 329 -1.49 -3.64 9.70
N THR A 330 -0.64 -2.82 9.08
CA THR A 330 -0.72 -2.53 7.65
C THR A 330 -0.62 -3.81 6.81
N ASN A 331 0.32 -4.70 7.14
CA ASN A 331 0.51 -5.96 6.43
C ASN A 331 -0.75 -6.83 6.50
N ALA A 332 -1.38 -6.92 7.67
CA ALA A 332 -2.61 -7.69 7.85
C ALA A 332 -3.79 -7.14 7.05
N LEU A 333 -4.00 -5.82 7.09
CA LEU A 333 -5.09 -5.17 6.36
C LEU A 333 -4.89 -5.27 4.84
N MET A 334 -3.68 -4.98 4.37
CA MET A 334 -3.38 -4.92 2.93
C MET A 334 -3.32 -6.30 2.29
N ALA A 335 -2.89 -7.32 3.02
CA ALA A 335 -2.99 -8.70 2.57
C ALA A 335 -4.47 -9.13 2.41
N ALA A 336 -5.33 -8.84 3.40
CA ALA A 336 -6.76 -9.13 3.31
C ALA A 336 -7.46 -8.35 2.19
N MET A 337 -7.09 -7.09 1.96
CA MET A 337 -7.60 -6.30 0.82
C MET A 337 -7.24 -6.95 -0.53
N TRP A 338 -6.04 -7.51 -0.66
CA TRP A 338 -5.66 -8.21 -1.87
C TRP A 338 -6.45 -9.51 -2.04
N VAL A 339 -6.66 -10.28 -0.96
CA VAL A 339 -7.54 -11.47 -0.97
C VAL A 339 -8.94 -11.12 -1.44
N HIS A 340 -9.56 -10.07 -0.86
CA HIS A 340 -10.87 -9.59 -1.29
C HIS A 340 -10.91 -9.34 -2.80
N GLN A 341 -9.91 -8.64 -3.33
CA GLN A 341 -9.88 -8.27 -4.76
C GLN A 341 -9.61 -9.47 -5.68
N LEU A 342 -8.91 -10.50 -5.21
CA LEU A 342 -8.75 -11.75 -5.97
C LEU A 342 -10.09 -12.50 -6.06
N ARG A 343 -10.88 -12.49 -4.98
CA ARG A 343 -12.11 -13.28 -4.80
C ARG A 343 -13.38 -12.62 -5.29
N THR A 344 -13.39 -11.29 -5.44
CA THR A 344 -14.57 -10.53 -5.86
C THR A 344 -14.50 -10.06 -7.30
N ALA A 345 -15.67 -9.90 -7.93
CA ALA A 345 -15.74 -9.40 -9.30
C ALA A 345 -15.13 -7.98 -9.38
N PRO A 346 -14.38 -7.65 -10.46
CA PRO A 346 -13.89 -6.30 -10.70
C PRO A 346 -15.04 -5.30 -10.66
N ARG A 347 -14.81 -4.15 -10.02
CA ARG A 347 -15.78 -3.06 -10.00
C ARG A 347 -15.52 -2.12 -11.17
N ASP A 348 -16.59 -1.78 -11.88
CA ASP A 348 -16.56 -0.71 -12.87
C ASP A 348 -16.86 0.64 -12.22
N PHE A 349 -16.13 1.66 -12.66
CA PHE A 349 -16.29 3.01 -12.19
C PHE A 349 -16.55 3.92 -13.38
N ALA A 350 -17.56 4.80 -13.27
CA ALA A 350 -17.84 5.80 -14.29
C ALA A 350 -16.63 6.70 -14.56
N HIS A 351 -15.93 7.15 -13.51
CA HIS A 351 -14.66 7.87 -13.62
C HIS A 351 -13.49 6.93 -13.24
N PRO A 352 -12.45 6.78 -14.09
CA PRO A 352 -11.32 5.87 -13.82
C PRO A 352 -10.53 6.19 -12.54
N LEU A 353 -10.36 7.47 -12.18
CA LEU A 353 -9.66 7.87 -10.94
C LEU A 353 -10.32 7.37 -9.67
N LYS A 354 -11.59 6.96 -9.71
CA LYS A 354 -12.27 6.33 -8.56
C LYS A 354 -11.58 5.03 -8.13
N LEU A 355 -10.93 4.31 -9.06
CA LEU A 355 -10.10 3.14 -8.75
C LEU A 355 -9.05 3.44 -7.68
N LEU A 356 -8.45 4.63 -7.72
CA LEU A 356 -7.32 4.99 -6.87
C LEU A 356 -7.73 5.34 -5.44
N VAL A 357 -9.01 5.65 -5.21
CA VAL A 357 -9.50 6.21 -3.94
C VAL A 357 -10.60 5.38 -3.29
N HIS A 358 -11.26 4.47 -4.03
CA HIS A 358 -12.48 3.81 -3.57
C HIS A 358 -12.29 3.02 -2.27
N THR A 359 -11.25 2.21 -2.19
CA THR A 359 -10.93 1.34 -1.05
C THR A 359 -9.75 1.86 -0.23
N ALA A 360 -9.56 3.19 -0.21
CA ALA A 360 -8.44 3.81 0.46
C ALA A 360 -8.52 3.69 1.99
N ASN A 361 -7.42 3.29 2.62
CA ASN A 361 -7.17 3.57 4.02
C ASN A 361 -6.06 4.61 4.11
N HIS A 362 -6.45 5.86 4.31
CA HIS A 362 -5.53 6.99 4.33
C HIS A 362 -5.20 7.45 5.77
N GLY A 363 -5.51 6.64 6.79
CA GLY A 363 -5.25 6.98 8.18
C GLY A 363 -5.95 8.26 8.66
N GLY A 364 -7.03 8.70 8.00
CA GLY A 364 -7.67 10.01 8.26
C GLY A 364 -7.01 11.23 7.62
N LEU A 365 -5.86 11.06 6.95
CA LEU A 365 -5.10 12.15 6.33
C LEU A 365 -5.93 12.94 5.30
N TRP A 366 -6.72 12.25 4.48
CA TRP A 366 -7.56 12.88 3.46
C TRP A 366 -8.78 13.59 4.05
N ARG A 367 -9.21 13.20 5.26
CA ARG A 367 -10.35 13.78 5.98
C ARG A 367 -9.96 14.98 6.85
N LEU A 368 -8.67 15.35 6.86
CA LEU A 368 -8.21 16.55 7.54
C LEU A 368 -8.85 17.80 6.94
N PRO A 369 -9.34 18.74 7.77
CA PRO A 369 -9.81 20.03 7.26
C PRO A 369 -8.66 20.87 6.71
N TYR A 370 -7.41 20.62 7.11
CA TYR A 370 -6.24 21.38 6.70
C TYR A 370 -5.37 20.59 5.73
N ARG A 371 -4.70 21.28 4.80
CA ARG A 371 -3.63 20.65 4.00
C ARG A 371 -2.60 20.05 4.95
N PRO A 372 -2.23 18.76 4.85
CA PRO A 372 -1.28 18.11 5.75
C PRO A 372 0.00 18.92 5.97
N ARG A 373 0.63 19.41 4.90
CA ARG A 373 1.85 20.25 4.98
C ARG A 373 1.68 21.56 5.76
N SER A 374 0.47 22.09 5.87
CA SER A 374 0.19 23.32 6.63
C SER A 374 0.07 23.09 8.14
N VAL A 375 -0.03 21.85 8.58
CA VAL A 375 -0.13 21.47 10.01
C VAL A 375 0.97 20.51 10.46
N LEU A 376 1.74 19.93 9.54
CA LEU A 376 2.85 19.02 9.84
C LEU A 376 3.88 19.61 10.83
N PRO A 377 4.33 20.88 10.71
CA PRO A 377 5.26 21.45 11.69
C PRO A 377 4.68 21.50 13.12
N MET A 378 3.38 21.79 13.23
CA MET A 378 2.67 21.79 14.52
C MET A 378 2.52 20.36 15.07
N ALA A 379 2.19 19.39 14.21
CA ALA A 379 2.16 17.99 14.57
C ALA A 379 3.54 17.52 15.08
N ALA A 380 4.61 17.88 14.38
CA ALA A 380 5.97 17.55 14.79
C ALA A 380 6.34 18.19 16.13
N LEU A 381 6.03 19.48 16.34
CA LEU A 381 6.25 20.17 17.62
C LEU A 381 5.56 19.43 18.78
N LEU A 382 4.27 19.11 18.63
CA LEU A 382 3.51 18.34 19.61
C LEU A 382 4.08 16.93 19.84
N GLY A 383 4.59 16.30 18.78
CA GLY A 383 5.24 14.99 18.83
C GLY A 383 6.64 14.99 19.47
N PHE A 384 7.33 16.13 19.50
CA PHE A 384 8.58 16.32 20.25
C PHE A 384 8.31 16.53 21.73
N VAL A 385 7.29 17.33 22.09
CA VAL A 385 6.90 17.56 23.49
C VAL A 385 6.48 16.26 24.19
N LYS A 386 5.87 15.31 23.47
CA LYS A 386 5.50 13.98 24.02
C LYS A 386 6.70 13.06 24.33
N ARG A 387 7.92 13.44 23.93
CA ARG A 387 9.15 12.65 24.15
C ARG A 387 9.88 13.03 25.45
N GLY A 388 9.58 14.20 25.99
CA GLY A 388 9.98 14.62 27.34
C GLY A 388 8.84 14.41 28.31
#